data_AF-A0A6A7AAI4-F1
#
_entry.id   AF-A0A6A7AAI4-F1
#
_cell.length_a   1.000
_cell.length_b   1.000
_cell.length_c   1.000
_cell.angle_alpha   90.00
_cell.angle_beta   90.00
_cell.angle_gamma   90.00
#
_symmetry.space_group_name_H-M   'P 1'
#
loop_
_entity.id
_entity.type
_entity.pdbx_description
1 polymer ?
#
loop_
_entity_poly.entity_id
_entity_poly.type
_entity_poly.pdbx_seq_one_letter_code
_entity_poly.pdbx_strand_id
1 'polypeptide(L)'
;MAIPALVPIKSWSPFKINALGLITLLGADSIRKTLGQLVHSPWEYFPLLAGHIFADNSIADPIPGFVLYDITDGIKATDLNVWFTRWLSCQELTSCQTVLKISIRDSEKEKNHPPSTYIMAGVAIVLNTVLIEVPALIGDWYGFAASVSLVTLVAARLHILTTLRNSLGVLAAKAGNETKTKRVKLLITLLTGSCVSVHTTIGITLDCLLTEARPDSRKYHQAARGVCWVAFGVHAVSLGMACLAIEPILVALTLAFSVAAARDWTREGRETKEAGVGSRIIIRQHVLKTTGKRAETCASLDLSKDEKRSLIDWFIMPRPSNKIWWENYAAYEATMKNNPGNLGPWGELLQGAHEAYALQPLLGSN
;
A
#
# COMPACT_ATOMS: atom_id res chain seq x y z
N MET A 1 27.79 28.03 -21.95
CA MET A 1 28.31 28.24 -23.33
C MET A 1 27.54 27.29 -24.21
N ALA A 2 26.59 27.76 -25.03
CA ALA A 2 25.73 26.88 -25.82
C ALA A 2 26.51 26.26 -26.98
N ILE A 3 26.29 24.98 -27.27
CA ILE A 3 26.92 24.31 -28.41
C ILE A 3 26.34 24.91 -29.71
N PRO A 4 27.17 25.40 -30.66
CA PRO A 4 26.69 26.11 -31.85
C PRO A 4 25.65 25.31 -32.67
N ALA A 5 25.77 23.99 -32.69
CA ALA A 5 24.86 23.08 -33.40
C ALA A 5 23.45 23.01 -32.77
N LEU A 6 23.28 23.38 -31.50
CA LEU A 6 21.99 23.31 -30.78
C LEU A 6 21.21 24.62 -30.80
N VAL A 7 21.81 25.70 -31.31
CA VAL A 7 21.18 27.03 -31.42
C VAL A 7 19.88 27.03 -32.24
N PRO A 8 19.77 26.31 -33.38
CA PRO A 8 18.53 26.27 -34.16
C PRO A 8 17.37 25.57 -33.44
N ILE A 9 17.69 24.60 -32.56
CA ILE A 9 16.70 23.84 -31.78
C ILE A 9 16.08 24.75 -30.72
N LYS A 10 16.87 25.64 -30.12
CA LYS A 10 16.42 26.56 -29.08
C LYS A 10 15.38 27.57 -29.57
N SER A 11 15.50 28.04 -30.82
CA SER A 11 14.59 29.04 -31.41
C SER A 11 13.32 28.43 -32.03
N TRP A 12 13.25 27.10 -32.12
CA TRP A 12 12.12 26.41 -32.73
C TRP A 12 10.90 26.40 -31.81
N SER A 13 9.87 27.18 -32.17
CA SER A 13 8.62 27.32 -31.39
C SER A 13 7.36 27.45 -32.25
N PRO A 14 7.03 26.45 -33.11
CA PRO A 14 5.82 26.49 -33.94
C PRO A 14 4.50 26.46 -33.16
N PHE A 15 4.50 26.00 -31.90
CA PHE A 15 3.30 25.85 -31.09
C PHE A 15 3.48 26.44 -29.68
N LYS A 16 2.39 26.94 -29.10
CA LYS A 16 2.30 27.30 -27.68
C LYS A 16 1.48 26.23 -26.95
N ILE A 17 2.15 25.18 -26.50
CA ILE A 17 1.53 24.18 -25.63
C ILE A 17 1.76 24.66 -24.19
N ASN A 18 0.72 24.61 -23.36
CA ASN A 18 0.86 24.87 -21.93
C ASN A 18 0.68 23.53 -21.20
N ALA A 19 1.77 22.79 -21.01
CA ALA A 19 1.73 21.48 -20.36
C ALA A 19 1.56 21.53 -18.84
N LEU A 20 1.46 22.73 -18.24
CA LEU A 20 1.36 22.93 -16.80
C LEU A 20 0.14 22.20 -16.20
N GLY A 21 -1.05 22.44 -16.73
CA GLY A 21 -2.28 21.79 -16.23
C GLY A 21 -2.27 20.27 -16.40
N LEU A 22 -1.56 19.79 -17.44
CA LEU A 22 -1.40 18.38 -17.74
C LEU A 22 -0.57 17.68 -16.65
N ILE A 23 0.51 18.32 -16.19
CA ILE A 23 1.39 17.75 -15.17
C ILE A 23 0.83 17.82 -13.75
N THR A 24 0.00 18.83 -13.47
CA THR A 24 -0.56 19.01 -12.12
C THR A 24 -1.76 18.13 -11.84
N LEU A 25 -2.58 17.81 -12.85
CA LEU A 25 -3.86 17.10 -12.63
C LEU A 25 -3.80 15.62 -13.05
N LEU A 26 -3.03 15.24 -14.07
CA LEU A 26 -3.08 13.88 -14.58
C LEU A 26 -2.40 12.90 -13.62
N GLY A 27 -3.14 11.84 -13.29
CA GLY A 27 -2.63 10.71 -12.52
C GLY A 27 -2.42 10.98 -11.04
N ALA A 28 -2.81 12.15 -10.51
CA ALA A 28 -2.63 12.50 -9.10
C ALA A 28 -3.25 11.44 -8.17
N ASP A 29 -4.51 11.08 -8.39
CA ASP A 29 -5.19 10.06 -7.58
C ASP A 29 -4.57 8.68 -7.73
N SER A 30 -4.15 8.31 -8.94
CA SER A 30 -3.49 7.03 -9.22
C SER A 30 -2.16 6.94 -8.45
N ILE A 31 -1.33 7.97 -8.53
CA ILE A 31 -0.04 8.03 -7.83
C ILE A 31 -0.23 8.07 -6.32
N ARG A 32 -1.22 8.84 -5.82
CA ARG A 32 -1.56 8.87 -4.38
C ARG A 32 -1.93 7.49 -3.86
N LYS A 33 -2.74 6.73 -4.62
CA LYS A 33 -3.13 5.35 -4.27
C LYS A 33 -1.92 4.41 -4.31
N THR A 34 -1.18 4.39 -5.42
CA THR A 34 -0.04 3.48 -5.63
C THR A 34 1.11 3.72 -4.67
N LEU A 35 1.41 4.96 -4.30
CA LEU A 35 2.53 5.25 -3.39
C LEU A 35 2.11 5.31 -1.93
N GLY A 36 0.84 5.66 -1.66
CA GLY A 36 0.32 5.78 -0.31
C GLY A 36 0.06 4.45 0.40
N GLN A 37 0.13 3.31 -0.30
CA GLN A 37 0.09 1.98 0.29
C GLN A 37 1.40 1.56 0.99
N LEU A 38 2.49 2.32 0.83
CA LEU A 38 3.82 2.08 1.43
C LEU A 38 4.51 0.76 1.05
N VAL A 39 4.05 0.07 0.02
CA VAL A 39 4.76 -1.06 -0.62
C VAL A 39 5.92 -0.51 -1.45
N HIS A 40 7.04 -1.21 -1.50
CA HIS A 40 8.18 -0.81 -2.32
C HIS A 40 7.90 -1.09 -3.80
N SER A 41 8.07 -0.07 -4.64
CA SER A 41 8.05 -0.19 -6.09
C SER A 41 9.34 0.37 -6.69
N PRO A 42 9.94 -0.29 -7.70
CA PRO A 42 11.13 0.22 -8.38
C PRO A 42 10.89 1.55 -9.11
N TRP A 43 9.64 1.91 -9.41
CA TRP A 43 9.29 3.13 -10.12
C TRP A 43 9.34 4.38 -9.24
N GLU A 44 9.49 4.24 -7.93
CA GLU A 44 9.59 5.35 -6.98
C GLU A 44 10.84 6.21 -7.16
N TYR A 45 11.87 5.70 -7.83
CA TYR A 45 13.12 6.43 -8.09
C TYR A 45 13.04 7.34 -9.33
N PHE A 46 12.01 7.19 -10.16
CA PHE A 46 11.85 7.94 -11.40
C PHE A 46 11.07 9.23 -11.19
N PRO A 47 11.24 10.27 -12.02
CA PRO A 47 10.42 11.47 -11.93
C PRO A 47 8.96 11.12 -12.24
N LEU A 48 8.05 11.45 -11.31
CA LEU A 48 6.62 11.15 -11.43
C LEU A 48 5.83 12.47 -11.40
N LEU A 49 4.62 12.42 -11.94
CA LEU A 49 3.65 13.49 -11.91
C LEU A 49 3.13 13.74 -10.49
N ALA A 50 2.42 14.86 -10.33
CA ALA A 50 1.70 15.21 -9.11
C ALA A 50 2.57 15.28 -7.84
N GLY A 51 3.76 15.89 -7.94
CA GLY A 51 4.65 16.13 -6.79
C GLY A 51 3.99 16.91 -5.63
N HIS A 52 2.97 17.70 -5.91
CA HIS A 52 2.18 18.43 -4.90
C HIS A 52 1.51 17.51 -3.87
N ILE A 53 1.22 16.25 -4.21
CA ILE A 53 0.62 15.26 -3.30
C ILE A 53 1.46 15.08 -2.05
N PHE A 54 2.79 15.04 -2.22
CA PHE A 54 3.75 14.89 -1.13
C PHE A 54 3.91 16.18 -0.33
N ALA A 55 3.84 17.32 -1.00
CA ALA A 55 3.93 18.63 -0.38
C ALA A 55 2.74 18.90 0.56
N ASP A 56 1.53 18.62 0.07
CA ASP A 56 0.28 18.74 0.80
C ASP A 56 0.10 17.65 1.88
N ASN A 57 0.87 16.55 1.76
CA ASN A 57 0.75 15.36 2.61
C ASN A 57 -0.59 14.65 2.47
N SER A 58 -1.22 14.76 1.29
CA SER A 58 -2.47 14.05 0.97
C SER A 58 -2.31 12.51 0.95
N ILE A 59 -1.08 12.02 1.02
CA ILE A 59 -0.76 10.59 1.25
C ILE A 59 -1.02 10.17 2.69
N ALA A 60 -1.19 11.09 3.63
CA ALA A 60 -1.62 10.75 4.98
C ALA A 60 -3.12 10.95 5.18
N ASP A 61 -3.87 11.38 4.17
CA ASP A 61 -5.30 11.67 4.34
C ASP A 61 -6.13 10.40 4.46
N PRO A 62 -6.95 10.24 5.52
CA PRO A 62 -7.79 9.07 5.73
C PRO A 62 -8.81 8.91 4.61
N ILE A 63 -9.03 7.67 4.17
CA ILE A 63 -10.11 7.31 3.24
C ILE A 63 -11.23 6.70 4.09
N PRO A 64 -12.38 7.40 4.25
CA PRO A 64 -13.49 6.91 5.06
C PRO A 64 -14.20 5.75 4.36
N GLY A 65 -14.99 4.97 5.10
CA GLY A 65 -15.87 3.94 4.54
C GLY A 65 -15.35 2.50 4.61
N PHE A 66 -14.21 2.28 5.27
CA PHE A 66 -13.79 0.95 5.70
C PHE A 66 -14.23 0.71 7.14
N VAL A 67 -14.61 -0.52 7.46
CA VAL A 67 -14.93 -0.90 8.85
C VAL A 67 -14.24 -2.21 9.18
N LEU A 68 -13.51 -2.24 10.28
CA LEU A 68 -12.86 -3.43 10.81
C LEU A 68 -13.68 -3.99 11.96
N TYR A 69 -14.00 -5.26 11.86
CA TYR A 69 -14.65 -6.06 12.88
C TYR A 69 -13.63 -7.07 13.41
N ASP A 70 -13.18 -6.90 14.64
CA ASP A 70 -12.41 -7.92 15.35
C ASP A 70 -13.36 -8.93 15.94
N ILE A 71 -13.52 -10.06 15.24
CA ILE A 71 -14.49 -11.09 15.60
C ILE A 71 -14.08 -11.76 16.91
N THR A 72 -12.78 -11.96 17.11
CA THR A 72 -12.23 -12.71 18.25
C THR A 72 -12.43 -11.96 19.56
N ASP A 73 -12.21 -10.64 19.56
CA ASP A 73 -12.37 -9.82 20.77
C ASP A 73 -13.70 -9.05 20.80
N GLY A 74 -14.56 -9.18 19.78
CA GLY A 74 -15.87 -8.53 19.75
C GLY A 74 -15.80 -7.01 19.63
N ILE A 75 -14.78 -6.48 18.96
CA ILE A 75 -14.55 -5.03 18.81
C ILE A 75 -14.87 -4.59 17.38
N LYS A 76 -15.48 -3.41 17.25
CA LYS A 76 -15.72 -2.75 15.97
C LYS A 76 -14.94 -1.44 15.91
N ALA A 77 -14.15 -1.27 14.86
CA ALA A 77 -13.45 -0.03 14.55
C ALA A 77 -13.91 0.52 13.19
N THR A 78 -14.26 1.80 13.16
CA THR A 78 -14.68 2.50 11.93
C THR A 78 -13.53 3.16 11.18
N ASP A 79 -12.36 3.23 11.83
CA ASP A 79 -11.18 3.88 11.27
C ASP A 79 -10.07 2.86 11.08
N LEU A 80 -9.49 2.86 9.89
CA LEU A 80 -8.35 2.05 9.52
C LEU A 80 -7.18 2.96 9.16
N ASN A 81 -5.97 2.45 9.37
CA ASN A 81 -4.75 3.12 8.99
C ASN A 81 -4.73 3.36 7.47
N VAL A 82 -4.24 4.55 7.11
CA VAL A 82 -4.33 5.14 5.78
C VAL A 82 -3.54 4.36 4.73
N TRP A 83 -2.39 3.78 5.10
CA TRP A 83 -1.65 2.94 4.17
C TRP A 83 -2.45 1.68 3.82
N PHE A 84 -3.17 1.13 4.79
CA PHE A 84 -3.87 -0.14 4.65
C PHE A 84 -5.16 0.03 3.84
N THR A 85 -5.90 1.11 4.05
CA THR A 85 -7.08 1.43 3.22
C THR A 85 -6.71 1.64 1.74
N ARG A 86 -5.56 2.28 1.47
CA ARG A 86 -5.04 2.41 0.10
C ARG A 86 -4.57 1.09 -0.48
N TRP A 87 -3.86 0.29 0.32
CA TRP A 87 -3.45 -1.05 -0.09
C TRP A 87 -4.67 -1.90 -0.50
N LEU A 88 -5.71 -1.94 0.36
CA LEU A 88 -6.98 -2.64 0.08
C LEU A 88 -7.69 -2.12 -1.17
N SER A 89 -7.66 -0.80 -1.40
CA SER A 89 -8.29 -0.18 -2.58
C SER A 89 -7.59 -0.54 -3.90
N CYS A 90 -6.30 -0.88 -3.84
CA CYS A 90 -5.53 -1.26 -5.01
C CYS A 90 -5.57 -2.77 -5.32
N GLN A 91 -6.09 -3.59 -4.40
CA GLN A 91 -6.19 -5.04 -4.63
C GLN A 91 -7.48 -5.40 -5.36
N GLU A 92 -7.39 -6.42 -6.22
CA GLU A 92 -8.58 -7.10 -6.75
C GLU A 92 -9.11 -8.06 -5.69
N LEU A 93 -10.06 -7.58 -4.89
CA LEU A 93 -10.66 -8.35 -3.79
C LEU A 93 -12.03 -8.89 -4.24
N THR A 94 -12.14 -10.22 -4.35
CA THR A 94 -13.44 -10.85 -4.56
C THR A 94 -14.17 -10.96 -3.23
N SER A 95 -15.38 -10.38 -3.17
CA SER A 95 -16.21 -10.40 -1.97
C SER A 95 -16.38 -11.84 -1.48
N CYS A 96 -16.25 -12.05 -0.17
CA CYS A 96 -16.55 -13.33 0.47
C CYS A 96 -15.60 -14.51 0.08
N GLN A 97 -14.59 -14.29 -0.77
CA GLN A 97 -13.63 -15.34 -1.15
C GLN A 97 -12.19 -15.00 -0.78
N THR A 98 -11.85 -13.71 -0.75
CA THR A 98 -10.50 -13.30 -0.41
C THR A 98 -10.25 -13.38 1.09
N VAL A 99 -9.17 -14.06 1.45
CA VAL A 99 -8.60 -14.17 2.79
C VAL A 99 -7.23 -13.52 2.78
N LEU A 100 -7.00 -12.56 3.66
CA LEU A 100 -5.71 -11.91 3.83
C LEU A 100 -5.01 -12.47 5.07
N LYS A 101 -3.74 -12.86 4.92
CA LYS A 101 -2.88 -13.24 6.04
C LYS A 101 -1.84 -12.15 6.23
N ILE A 102 -1.85 -11.52 7.40
CA ILE A 102 -0.87 -10.49 7.74
C ILE A 102 0.04 -11.03 8.82
N SER A 103 1.33 -11.10 8.52
CA SER A 103 2.38 -11.55 9.44
C SER A 103 3.55 -10.56 9.46
N ILE A 104 4.25 -10.52 10.60
CA ILE A 104 5.52 -9.81 10.73
C ILE A 104 6.63 -10.76 10.31
N ARG A 105 7.66 -10.24 9.65
CA ARG A 105 8.87 -10.99 9.31
C ARG A 105 9.82 -11.05 10.52
N ASP A 106 10.27 -12.25 10.89
CA ASP A 106 11.05 -12.51 12.11
C ASP A 106 12.55 -12.13 12.03
N SER A 107 13.07 -11.66 10.88
CA SER A 107 14.51 -11.39 10.72
C SER A 107 14.84 -10.11 9.98
N GLU A 108 15.72 -9.30 10.56
CA GLU A 108 16.37 -8.12 9.94
C GLU A 108 17.21 -8.46 8.69
N LYS A 109 17.53 -9.75 8.46
CA LYS A 109 18.42 -10.17 7.37
C LYS A 109 17.72 -10.34 6.01
N GLU A 110 16.41 -10.49 5.97
CA GLU A 110 15.64 -10.52 4.72
C GLU A 110 15.16 -9.11 4.38
N LYS A 111 16.07 -8.29 3.85
CA LYS A 111 15.69 -7.00 3.26
C LYS A 111 14.79 -7.26 2.05
N ASN A 112 13.58 -6.70 2.09
CA ASN A 112 12.57 -6.70 1.02
C ASN A 112 13.01 -5.96 -0.26
N HIS A 113 14.30 -5.70 -0.49
CA HIS A 113 14.73 -5.09 -1.73
C HIS A 113 14.96 -6.22 -2.74
N PRO A 114 14.03 -6.47 -3.68
CA PRO A 114 14.37 -7.33 -4.79
C PRO A 114 15.63 -6.75 -5.46
N PRO A 115 16.55 -7.57 -5.97
CA PRO A 115 17.76 -7.10 -6.61
C PRO A 115 17.47 -6.11 -7.76
N SER A 116 16.27 -6.20 -8.36
CA SER A 116 15.75 -5.25 -9.34
C SER A 116 15.66 -3.80 -8.83
N THR A 117 15.42 -3.57 -7.53
CA THR A 117 15.32 -2.21 -6.97
C THR A 117 16.64 -1.45 -7.08
N TYR A 118 17.78 -2.09 -6.80
CA TYR A 118 19.09 -1.45 -6.90
C TYR A 118 19.46 -1.15 -8.37
N ILE A 119 19.12 -2.05 -9.29
CA ILE A 119 19.31 -1.84 -10.72
C ILE A 119 18.49 -0.63 -11.18
N MET A 120 17.21 -0.57 -10.80
CA MET A 120 16.30 0.51 -11.18
C MET A 120 16.69 1.85 -10.56
N ALA A 121 17.20 1.86 -9.33
CA ALA A 121 17.77 3.07 -8.73
C ALA A 121 19.00 3.56 -9.50
N GLY A 122 19.88 2.65 -9.95
CA GLY A 122 21.02 2.98 -10.81
C GLY A 122 20.59 3.59 -12.15
N VAL A 123 19.61 2.98 -12.82
CA VAL A 123 19.03 3.51 -14.06
C VAL A 123 18.41 4.89 -13.84
N ALA A 124 17.68 5.06 -12.74
CA ALA A 124 17.07 6.35 -12.40
C ALA A 124 18.13 7.43 -12.17
N ILE A 125 19.25 7.14 -11.50
CA ILE A 125 20.35 8.11 -11.31
C ILE A 125 20.88 8.56 -12.67
N VAL A 126 21.23 7.61 -13.56
CA VAL A 126 21.74 7.94 -14.90
C VAL A 126 20.74 8.81 -15.66
N LEU A 127 19.45 8.45 -15.64
CA LEU A 127 18.43 9.19 -16.33
C LEU A 127 18.25 10.61 -15.79
N ASN A 128 18.22 10.78 -14.46
CA ASN A 128 18.11 12.09 -13.83
C ASN A 128 19.32 12.98 -14.14
N THR A 129 20.52 12.42 -14.21
CA THR A 129 21.73 13.14 -14.64
C THR A 129 21.60 13.61 -16.08
N VAL A 130 21.19 12.73 -17.00
CA VAL A 130 20.97 13.10 -18.42
C VAL A 130 19.91 14.19 -18.56
N LEU A 131 18.83 14.14 -17.78
CA LEU A 131 17.78 15.17 -17.79
C LEU A 131 18.30 16.55 -17.37
N ILE A 132 19.33 16.62 -16.53
CA ILE A 132 19.97 17.88 -16.13
C ILE A 132 20.97 18.35 -17.20
N GLU A 133 21.76 17.44 -17.77
CA GLU A 133 22.81 17.77 -18.73
C GLU A 133 22.26 18.28 -20.06
N VAL A 134 21.20 17.66 -20.60
CA VAL A 134 20.67 18.01 -21.93
C VAL A 134 20.22 19.47 -22.03
N PRO A 135 19.38 20.01 -21.10
CA PRO A 135 19.02 21.43 -21.11
C PRO A 135 20.23 22.37 -20.92
N ALA A 136 21.21 21.97 -20.10
CA ALA A 136 22.42 22.76 -19.87
C ALA A 136 23.26 22.90 -21.15
N LEU A 137 23.39 21.83 -21.93
CA LEU A 137 24.12 21.81 -23.22
C LEU A 137 23.42 22.65 -24.30
N ILE A 138 22.08 22.62 -24.31
CA ILE A 138 21.25 23.47 -25.20
C ILE A 138 21.32 24.95 -24.77
N GLY A 139 21.73 25.23 -23.53
CA GLY A 139 21.74 26.57 -22.95
C GLY A 139 20.34 27.07 -22.60
N ASP A 140 19.43 26.14 -22.25
CA ASP A 140 18.11 26.43 -21.70
C ASP A 140 18.14 26.36 -20.17
N TRP A 141 18.29 27.54 -19.54
CA TRP A 141 18.33 27.66 -18.08
C TRP A 141 17.00 27.34 -17.41
N TYR A 142 15.87 27.57 -18.09
CA TYR A 142 14.55 27.22 -17.57
C TYR A 142 14.34 25.70 -17.61
N GLY A 143 14.70 25.05 -18.72
CA GLY A 143 14.74 23.58 -18.80
C GLY A 143 15.67 22.96 -17.76
N PHE A 144 16.84 23.56 -17.52
CA PHE A 144 17.76 23.12 -16.47
C PHE A 144 17.14 23.23 -15.07
N ALA A 145 16.53 24.37 -14.74
CA ALA A 145 15.84 24.56 -13.47
C ALA A 145 14.64 23.60 -13.29
N ALA A 146 13.92 23.28 -14.37
CA ALA A 146 12.85 22.30 -14.38
C ALA A 146 13.35 20.88 -14.09
N SER A 147 14.52 20.49 -14.63
CA SER A 147 15.13 19.19 -14.37
C SER A 147 15.68 19.07 -12.95
N VAL A 148 16.40 20.09 -12.45
CA VAL A 148 16.93 20.09 -11.08
C VAL A 148 15.79 20.02 -10.04
N SER A 149 14.69 20.73 -10.29
CA SER A 149 13.51 20.67 -9.42
C SER A 149 12.81 19.31 -9.46
N LEU A 150 12.75 18.61 -10.60
CA LEU A 150 12.28 17.23 -10.67
C LEU A 150 13.15 16.28 -9.84
N VAL A 151 14.48 16.37 -9.96
CA VAL A 151 15.40 15.54 -9.15
C VAL A 151 15.21 15.81 -7.65
N THR A 152 15.04 17.08 -7.28
CA THR A 152 14.76 17.47 -5.90
C THR A 152 13.43 16.88 -5.41
N LEU A 153 12.39 16.88 -6.24
CA LEU A 153 11.10 16.24 -5.92
C LEU A 153 11.24 14.74 -5.71
N VAL A 154 12.00 14.05 -6.56
CA VAL A 154 12.29 12.61 -6.40
C VAL A 154 12.98 12.35 -5.08
N ALA A 155 14.04 13.10 -4.75
CA ALA A 155 14.78 12.92 -3.50
C ALA A 155 13.91 13.19 -2.25
N ALA A 156 13.17 14.30 -2.25
CA ALA A 156 12.29 14.66 -1.13
C ALA A 156 11.15 13.63 -0.94
N ARG A 157 10.57 13.14 -2.04
CA ARG A 157 9.59 12.05 -2.03
C ARG A 157 10.16 10.77 -1.43
N LEU A 158 11.33 10.33 -1.88
CA LEU A 158 11.97 9.11 -1.37
C LEU A 158 12.22 9.23 0.14
N HIS A 159 12.63 10.41 0.61
CA HIS A 159 12.79 10.68 2.03
C HIS A 159 11.47 10.57 2.80
N ILE A 160 10.39 11.18 2.30
CA ILE A 160 9.05 11.11 2.89
C ILE A 160 8.57 9.66 2.98
N LEU A 161 8.62 8.91 1.88
CA LEU A 161 8.17 7.50 1.84
C LEU A 161 9.01 6.62 2.77
N THR A 162 10.33 6.79 2.79
CA THR A 162 11.22 6.01 3.68
C THR A 162 10.91 6.29 5.15
N THR A 163 10.63 7.55 5.50
CA THR A 163 10.28 7.92 6.87
C THR A 163 8.96 7.29 7.32
N LEU A 164 7.94 7.27 6.44
CA LEU A 164 6.66 6.61 6.71
C LEU A 164 6.79 5.07 6.80
N ARG A 165 7.64 4.47 5.97
CA ARG A 165 7.91 3.02 6.03
C ARG A 165 8.67 2.63 7.30
N ASN A 166 9.60 3.47 7.72
CA ASN A 166 10.37 3.25 8.95
C ASN A 166 9.47 3.33 10.18
N SER A 167 8.58 4.32 10.26
CA SER A 167 7.64 4.41 11.39
C SER A 167 6.68 3.23 11.42
N LEU A 168 6.19 2.78 10.26
CA LEU A 168 5.41 1.53 10.18
C LEU A 168 6.24 0.31 10.63
N GLY A 169 7.54 0.28 10.30
CA GLY A 169 8.47 -0.75 10.75
C GLY A 169 8.64 -0.77 12.28
N VAL A 170 8.70 0.39 12.92
CA VAL A 170 8.75 0.51 14.39
C VAL A 170 7.45 0.01 15.04
N LEU A 171 6.30 0.37 14.46
CA LEU A 171 4.99 -0.14 14.91
C LEU A 171 4.89 -1.66 14.75
N ALA A 172 5.36 -2.19 13.62
CA ALA A 172 5.42 -3.63 13.39
C ALA A 172 6.37 -4.35 14.36
N ALA A 173 7.50 -3.73 14.71
CA ALA A 173 8.41 -4.26 15.72
C ALA A 173 7.74 -4.34 17.10
N LYS A 174 7.02 -3.29 17.50
CA LYS A 174 6.28 -3.25 18.77
C LYS A 174 5.15 -4.28 18.81
N ALA A 175 4.48 -4.49 17.68
CA ALA A 175 3.43 -5.49 17.51
C ALA A 175 3.95 -6.94 17.60
N GLY A 176 5.24 -7.17 17.33
CA GLY A 176 5.89 -8.48 17.39
C GLY A 176 6.30 -8.94 18.79
N ASN A 177 6.17 -8.09 19.82
CA ASN A 177 6.48 -8.48 21.20
C ASN A 177 5.50 -9.53 21.74
N GLU A 178 6.03 -10.50 22.49
CA GLU A 178 5.37 -11.77 22.88
C GLU A 178 3.95 -11.60 23.46
N THR A 179 3.70 -10.53 24.23
CA THR A 179 2.41 -10.23 24.86
C THR A 179 1.27 -9.92 23.88
N LYS A 180 1.55 -9.67 22.60
CA LYS A 180 0.54 -9.32 21.56
C LYS A 180 0.46 -10.31 20.39
N THR A 181 0.98 -11.53 20.57
CA THR A 181 1.06 -12.55 19.52
C THR A 181 -0.21 -13.41 19.37
N LYS A 182 -1.22 -13.22 20.24
CA LYS A 182 -2.53 -13.89 20.12
C LYS A 182 -3.11 -13.64 18.72
N ARG A 183 -3.49 -14.73 18.04
CA ARG A 183 -4.09 -14.66 16.70
C ARG A 183 -5.54 -14.20 16.80
N VAL A 184 -5.94 -13.35 15.85
CA VAL A 184 -7.28 -12.80 15.73
C VAL A 184 -7.83 -13.00 14.33
N LYS A 185 -9.15 -13.21 14.29
CA LYS A 185 -9.94 -13.25 13.07
C LYS A 185 -10.61 -11.90 12.91
N LEU A 186 -10.27 -11.21 11.85
CA LEU A 186 -10.86 -9.93 11.51
C LEU A 186 -11.74 -10.08 10.28
N LEU A 187 -12.74 -9.24 10.19
CA LEU A 187 -13.56 -9.07 9.01
C LEU A 187 -13.57 -7.58 8.66
N ILE A 188 -13.23 -7.26 7.43
CA ILE A 188 -13.17 -5.89 6.95
C ILE A 188 -14.25 -5.68 5.90
N THR A 189 -15.09 -4.68 6.12
CA THR A 189 -16.00 -4.17 5.10
C THR A 189 -15.29 -3.09 4.29
N LEU A 190 -15.28 -3.26 2.98
CA LEU A 190 -14.69 -2.36 2.00
C LEU A 190 -15.68 -1.22 1.67
N LEU A 191 -15.17 -0.16 1.04
CA LEU A 191 -15.95 0.95 0.46
C LEU A 191 -17.13 0.49 -0.41
N THR A 192 -16.98 -0.64 -1.09
CA THR A 192 -17.98 -1.20 -2.01
C THR A 192 -19.08 -1.99 -1.28
N GLY A 193 -18.98 -2.16 0.04
CA GLY A 193 -19.84 -3.03 0.84
C GLY A 193 -19.42 -4.51 0.83
N SER A 194 -18.46 -4.88 -0.01
CA SER A 194 -17.84 -6.21 -0.01
C SER A 194 -17.10 -6.47 1.30
N CYS A 195 -17.04 -7.74 1.72
CA CYS A 195 -16.37 -8.14 2.96
C CYS A 195 -15.17 -9.06 2.67
N VAL A 196 -14.08 -8.85 3.40
CA VAL A 196 -12.83 -9.61 3.30
C VAL A 196 -12.42 -10.07 4.69
N SER A 197 -12.06 -11.36 4.80
CA SER A 197 -11.54 -11.90 6.06
C SER A 197 -10.03 -11.69 6.15
N VAL A 198 -9.56 -11.33 7.34
CA VAL A 198 -8.14 -11.10 7.61
C VAL A 198 -7.73 -11.90 8.85
N HIS A 199 -6.66 -12.67 8.73
CA HIS A 199 -6.06 -13.40 9.85
C HIS A 199 -4.73 -12.75 10.20
N THR A 200 -4.61 -12.31 11.45
CA THR A 200 -3.41 -11.63 11.94
C THR A 200 -3.28 -11.78 13.46
N THR A 201 -2.47 -10.95 14.11
CA THR A 201 -2.31 -10.91 15.58
C THR A 201 -2.92 -9.63 16.16
N ILE A 202 -3.25 -9.66 17.45
CA ILE A 202 -3.75 -8.48 18.19
C ILE A 202 -2.78 -7.30 18.04
N GLY A 203 -1.48 -7.56 18.15
CA GLY A 203 -0.44 -6.53 18.03
C GLY A 203 -0.50 -5.82 16.68
N ILE A 204 -0.56 -6.58 15.58
CA ILE A 204 -0.63 -6.00 14.24
C ILE A 204 -1.94 -5.22 14.07
N THR A 205 -3.06 -5.76 14.56
CA THR A 205 -4.36 -5.10 14.47
C THR A 205 -4.34 -3.74 15.17
N LEU A 206 -3.97 -3.69 16.44
CA LEU A 206 -3.99 -2.47 17.23
C LEU A 206 -2.89 -1.48 16.79
N ASP A 207 -1.64 -1.94 16.69
CA ASP A 207 -0.49 -1.05 16.50
C ASP A 207 -0.22 -0.72 15.02
N CYS A 208 -0.64 -1.55 14.05
CA CYS A 208 -0.34 -1.32 12.62
C CYS A 208 -1.59 -1.02 11.78
N LEU A 209 -2.72 -1.69 12.02
CA LEU A 209 -3.94 -1.53 11.22
C LEU A 209 -4.86 -0.43 11.73
N LEU A 210 -4.91 -0.19 13.04
CA LEU A 210 -5.77 0.82 13.66
C LEU A 210 -5.00 2.09 14.07
N THR A 211 -3.74 1.95 14.47
CA THR A 211 -2.91 3.11 14.84
C THR A 211 -2.23 3.70 13.62
N GLU A 212 -2.38 5.01 13.39
CA GLU A 212 -1.73 5.74 12.31
C GLU A 212 -0.21 5.73 12.42
N ALA A 213 0.47 5.44 11.31
CA ALA A 213 1.92 5.54 11.24
C ALA A 213 2.33 7.02 11.17
N ARG A 214 2.99 7.52 12.22
CA ARG A 214 3.49 8.90 12.29
C ARG A 214 5.01 8.92 12.12
N PRO A 215 5.57 9.88 11.35
CA PRO A 215 7.01 9.95 11.17
C PRO A 215 7.71 10.24 12.50
N ASP A 216 8.81 9.52 12.79
CA ASP A 216 9.56 9.64 14.05
C ASP A 216 10.02 11.07 14.34
N SER A 217 10.29 11.84 13.29
CA SER A 217 10.73 13.22 13.39
C SER A 217 9.86 14.16 12.56
N ARG A 218 8.83 14.70 13.21
CA ARG A 218 7.87 15.65 12.59
C ARG A 218 8.56 16.83 11.91
N LYS A 219 9.67 17.33 12.47
CA LYS A 219 10.43 18.47 11.92
C LYS A 219 11.06 18.16 10.56
N TYR A 220 11.77 17.04 10.42
CA TYR A 220 12.40 16.66 9.15
C TYR A 220 11.35 16.33 8.09
N HIS A 221 10.27 15.66 8.50
CA HIS A 221 9.15 15.40 7.59
C HIS A 221 8.50 16.70 7.08
N GLN A 222 8.26 17.69 7.95
CA GLN A 222 7.74 19.00 7.55
C GLN A 222 8.72 19.78 6.67
N ALA A 223 10.02 19.72 6.95
CA ALA A 223 11.05 20.34 6.12
C ALA A 223 11.08 19.73 4.72
N ALA A 224 11.03 18.39 4.61
CA ALA A 224 10.98 17.69 3.32
C ALA A 224 9.72 18.07 2.52
N ARG A 225 8.58 18.25 3.19
CA ARG A 225 7.36 18.78 2.56
C ARG A 225 7.52 20.21 2.05
N GLY A 226 8.19 21.07 2.81
CA GLY A 226 8.53 22.43 2.39
C GLY A 226 9.42 22.42 1.14
N VAL A 227 10.41 21.54 1.09
CA VAL A 227 11.25 21.30 -0.10
C VAL A 227 10.40 20.83 -1.28
N CYS A 228 9.43 19.93 -1.07
CA CYS A 228 8.49 19.52 -2.12
C CYS A 228 7.66 20.70 -2.65
N TRP A 229 7.15 21.59 -1.78
CA TRP A 229 6.40 22.78 -2.23
C TRP A 229 7.24 23.71 -3.08
N VAL A 230 8.44 24.04 -2.62
CA VAL A 230 9.36 24.93 -3.36
C VAL A 230 9.78 24.30 -4.68
N ALA A 231 10.23 23.03 -4.65
CA ALA A 231 10.65 22.33 -5.85
C ALA A 231 9.50 22.17 -6.86
N PHE A 232 8.28 21.88 -6.40
CA PHE A 232 7.10 21.83 -7.26
C PHE A 232 6.78 23.19 -7.90
N GLY A 233 6.84 24.29 -7.14
CA GLY A 233 6.64 25.63 -7.65
C GLY A 233 7.69 26.03 -8.69
N VAL A 234 8.97 25.77 -8.40
CA VAL A 234 10.07 26.00 -9.34
C VAL A 234 9.90 25.16 -10.60
N HIS A 235 9.55 23.89 -10.47
CA HIS A 235 9.31 23.01 -11.61
C HIS A 235 8.17 23.53 -12.50
N ALA A 236 7.03 23.87 -11.90
CA ALA A 236 5.85 24.38 -12.60
C ALA A 236 6.15 25.65 -13.41
N VAL A 237 6.82 26.64 -12.79
CA VAL A 237 7.16 27.91 -13.46
C VAL A 237 8.22 27.69 -14.53
N SER A 238 9.27 26.94 -14.22
CA SER A 238 10.40 26.75 -15.13
C SER A 238 10.01 25.92 -16.34
N LEU A 239 9.11 24.95 -16.18
CA LEU A 239 8.62 24.13 -17.28
C LEU A 239 7.76 24.95 -18.26
N GLY A 240 6.90 25.84 -17.76
CA GLY A 240 6.10 26.72 -18.64
C GLY A 240 6.93 27.75 -19.42
N MET A 241 8.19 27.95 -19.02
CA MET A 241 9.14 28.87 -19.65
C MET A 241 10.27 28.14 -20.40
N ALA A 242 10.30 26.81 -20.37
CA ALA A 242 11.32 26.00 -21.02
C ALA A 242 11.17 26.03 -22.54
N CYS A 243 12.24 25.67 -23.24
CA CYS A 243 12.20 25.53 -24.69
C CYS A 243 11.27 24.38 -25.10
N LEU A 244 10.57 24.55 -26.22
CA LEU A 244 9.63 23.55 -26.79
C LEU A 244 10.30 22.21 -27.11
N ALA A 245 11.62 22.14 -27.26
CA ALA A 245 12.32 20.87 -27.44
C ALA A 245 12.40 20.05 -26.13
N ILE A 246 12.53 20.73 -24.98
CA ILE A 246 12.72 20.11 -23.66
C ILE A 246 11.37 19.83 -22.98
N GLU A 247 10.43 20.76 -23.07
CA GLU A 247 9.10 20.65 -22.45
C GLU A 247 8.41 19.29 -22.72
N PRO A 248 8.21 18.83 -23.97
CA PRO A 248 7.53 17.57 -24.25
C PRO A 248 8.34 16.36 -23.79
N ILE A 249 9.68 16.44 -23.77
CA ILE A 249 10.53 15.36 -23.26
C ILE A 249 10.29 15.19 -21.76
N LEU A 250 10.31 16.28 -21.00
CA LEU A 250 10.06 16.25 -19.55
C LEU A 250 8.64 15.75 -19.23
N VAL A 251 7.64 16.24 -19.97
CA VAL A 251 6.23 15.83 -19.81
C VAL A 251 6.05 14.36 -20.17
N ALA A 252 6.53 13.93 -21.34
CA ALA A 252 6.36 12.56 -21.80
C ALA A 252 7.06 11.56 -20.88
N LEU A 253 8.25 11.91 -20.39
CA LEU A 253 9.03 11.06 -19.51
C LEU A 253 8.41 10.95 -18.11
N THR A 254 7.99 12.06 -17.51
CA THR A 254 7.27 12.05 -16.22
C THR A 254 5.94 11.30 -16.30
N LEU A 255 5.19 11.49 -17.40
CA LEU A 255 3.95 10.76 -17.66
C LEU A 255 4.21 9.27 -17.86
N ALA A 256 5.21 8.89 -18.67
CA ALA A 256 5.54 7.49 -18.92
C ALA A 256 5.87 6.74 -17.64
N PHE A 257 6.69 7.32 -16.76
CA PHE A 257 7.00 6.69 -15.47
C PHE A 257 5.82 6.70 -14.49
N SER A 258 4.96 7.71 -14.54
CA SER A 258 3.74 7.72 -13.72
C SER A 258 2.77 6.62 -14.14
N VAL A 259 2.60 6.42 -15.45
CA VAL A 259 1.80 5.33 -15.99
C VAL A 259 2.46 3.98 -15.69
N ALA A 260 3.78 3.87 -15.82
CA ALA A 260 4.50 2.64 -15.48
C ALA A 260 4.32 2.31 -14.00
N ALA A 261 4.52 3.27 -13.08
CA ALA A 261 4.30 3.08 -11.65
C ALA A 261 2.87 2.61 -11.35
N ALA A 262 1.86 3.24 -11.96
CA ALA A 262 0.47 2.85 -11.77
C ALA A 262 0.15 1.46 -12.35
N ARG A 263 0.67 1.14 -13.54
CA ARG A 263 0.39 -0.12 -14.25
C ARG A 263 1.14 -1.30 -13.67
N ASP A 264 2.43 -1.13 -13.39
CA ASP A 264 3.27 -2.17 -12.82
C ASP A 264 2.67 -2.63 -11.49
N TRP A 265 2.17 -1.70 -10.68
CA TRP A 265 1.43 -2.08 -9.49
C TRP A 265 0.18 -2.90 -9.79
N THR A 266 -0.64 -2.51 -10.77
CA THR A 266 -1.83 -3.29 -11.14
C THR A 266 -1.49 -4.67 -11.70
N ARG A 267 -0.26 -4.90 -12.17
CA ARG A 267 0.17 -6.16 -12.77
C ARG A 267 0.88 -7.04 -11.74
N GLU A 268 1.83 -6.48 -11.00
CA GLU A 268 2.53 -7.14 -9.90
C GLU A 268 1.54 -7.53 -8.79
N GLY A 269 0.54 -6.68 -8.48
CA GLY A 269 -0.55 -7.05 -7.55
C GLY A 269 -1.49 -8.14 -8.07
N ARG A 270 -1.55 -8.36 -9.39
CA ARG A 270 -2.29 -9.48 -10.00
C ARG A 270 -1.50 -10.79 -10.00
N GLU A 271 -0.18 -10.71 -10.12
CA GLU A 271 0.70 -11.89 -10.24
C GLU A 271 1.30 -12.33 -8.88
N THR A 272 1.64 -11.40 -8.00
CA THR A 272 2.23 -11.68 -6.68
C THR A 272 1.17 -11.64 -5.59
N LYS A 273 0.82 -12.82 -5.07
CA LYS A 273 -0.06 -12.99 -3.90
C LYS A 273 0.57 -12.56 -2.58
N GLU A 274 1.77 -11.99 -2.61
CA GLU A 274 2.53 -11.56 -1.43
C GLU A 274 3.02 -10.12 -1.61
N ALA A 275 2.56 -9.21 -0.76
CA ALA A 275 2.98 -7.81 -0.75
C ALA A 275 3.77 -7.52 0.52
N GLY A 276 5.03 -7.10 0.36
CA GLY A 276 5.85 -6.57 1.46
C GLY A 276 5.53 -5.09 1.69
N VAL A 277 4.89 -4.77 2.81
CA VAL A 277 4.55 -3.40 3.19
C VAL A 277 5.55 -2.86 4.20
N GLY A 278 6.09 -1.66 3.92
CA GLY A 278 7.14 -1.08 4.73
C GLY A 278 8.37 -1.98 4.78
N SER A 279 8.98 -2.09 5.96
CA SER A 279 10.18 -2.90 6.17
C SER A 279 9.91 -4.31 6.71
N ARG A 280 8.78 -4.54 7.40
CA ARG A 280 8.56 -5.75 8.21
C ARG A 280 7.22 -6.46 8.01
N ILE A 281 6.22 -5.83 7.41
CA ILE A 281 4.87 -6.40 7.27
C ILE A 281 4.79 -7.16 5.95
N ILE A 282 4.25 -8.37 5.98
CA ILE A 282 3.96 -9.17 4.78
C ILE A 282 2.47 -9.47 4.77
N ILE A 283 1.82 -9.18 3.65
CA ILE A 283 0.42 -9.51 3.42
C ILE A 283 0.37 -10.57 2.33
N ARG A 284 -0.22 -11.72 2.65
CA ARG A 284 -0.49 -12.79 1.69
C ARG A 284 -1.97 -12.86 1.37
N GLN A 285 -2.31 -12.83 0.09
CA GLN A 285 -3.67 -12.95 -0.40
C GLN A 285 -3.93 -14.39 -0.86
N HIS A 286 -4.95 -15.00 -0.27
CA HIS A 286 -5.46 -16.30 -0.68
C HIS A 286 -6.91 -16.14 -1.13
N VAL A 287 -7.27 -16.74 -2.27
CA VAL A 287 -8.64 -16.77 -2.75
C VAL A 287 -9.19 -18.17 -2.51
N LEU A 288 -10.25 -18.26 -1.71
CA LEU A 288 -10.93 -19.52 -1.43
C LEU A 288 -11.71 -19.98 -2.67
N LYS A 289 -11.58 -21.27 -3.02
CA LYS A 289 -12.39 -21.92 -4.06
C LYS A 289 -13.80 -22.22 -3.55
N THR A 290 -14.57 -21.17 -3.29
CA THR A 290 -15.92 -21.25 -2.73
C THR A 290 -16.92 -20.64 -3.70
N THR A 291 -18.22 -20.89 -3.51
CA THR A 291 -19.28 -20.32 -4.35
C THR A 291 -19.47 -18.81 -4.13
N GLY A 292 -18.75 -18.20 -3.20
CA GLY A 292 -18.80 -16.77 -2.89
C GLY A 292 -20.02 -16.37 -2.05
N LYS A 293 -20.81 -17.35 -1.57
CA LYS A 293 -21.93 -17.08 -0.67
C LYS A 293 -21.42 -16.71 0.72
N ARG A 294 -22.00 -15.66 1.31
CA ARG A 294 -21.64 -15.16 2.65
C ARG A 294 -21.68 -16.23 3.74
N ALA A 295 -22.66 -17.15 3.68
CA ALA A 295 -22.77 -18.26 4.63
C ALA A 295 -21.56 -19.19 4.61
N GLU A 296 -21.03 -19.46 3.41
CA GLU A 296 -19.87 -20.34 3.20
C GLU A 296 -18.58 -19.69 3.73
N THR A 297 -18.40 -18.38 3.51
CA THR A 297 -17.29 -17.59 4.08
C THR A 297 -17.35 -17.54 5.59
N CYS A 298 -18.55 -17.35 6.16
CA CYS A 298 -18.71 -17.38 7.60
C CYS A 298 -18.38 -18.75 8.18
N ALA A 299 -18.73 -19.83 7.47
CA ALA A 299 -18.39 -21.18 7.88
C ALA A 299 -16.88 -21.46 7.79
N SER A 300 -16.18 -20.89 6.79
CA SER A 300 -14.73 -21.03 6.65
C SER A 300 -13.91 -20.31 7.72
N LEU A 301 -14.51 -19.37 8.45
CA LEU A 301 -13.88 -18.68 9.58
C LEU A 301 -13.81 -19.52 10.87
N ASP A 302 -14.44 -20.71 10.89
CA ASP A 302 -14.49 -21.63 12.04
C ASP A 302 -14.85 -20.94 13.35
N LEU A 303 -16.03 -20.32 13.38
CA LEU A 303 -16.42 -19.38 14.43
C LEU A 303 -16.84 -20.07 15.73
N SER A 304 -16.39 -19.53 16.86
CA SER A 304 -16.88 -19.91 18.19
C SER A 304 -18.34 -19.46 18.41
N LYS A 305 -18.98 -19.95 19.48
CA LYS A 305 -20.36 -19.52 19.82
C LYS A 305 -20.44 -18.03 20.12
N ASP A 306 -19.43 -17.48 20.79
CA ASP A 306 -19.37 -16.06 21.14
C ASP A 306 -19.06 -15.20 19.91
N GLU A 307 -18.13 -15.67 19.05
CA GLU A 307 -17.81 -15.03 17.78
C GLU A 307 -19.04 -14.94 16.86
N LYS A 308 -19.85 -16.01 16.79
CA LYS A 308 -21.13 -16.01 16.05
C LYS A 308 -22.10 -14.97 16.60
N ARG A 309 -22.18 -14.83 17.93
CA ARG A 309 -23.07 -13.86 18.57
C ARG A 309 -22.67 -12.43 18.20
N SER A 310 -21.38 -12.10 18.27
CA SER A 310 -20.85 -10.79 17.84
C SER A 310 -21.21 -10.48 16.38
N LEU A 311 -21.09 -11.45 15.47
CA LEU A 311 -21.46 -11.27 14.06
C LEU A 311 -22.96 -11.06 13.84
N ILE A 312 -23.83 -11.68 14.66
CA ILE A 312 -25.28 -11.46 14.60
C ILE A 312 -25.61 -10.05 15.12
N ASP A 313 -24.99 -9.63 16.22
CA ASP A 313 -25.20 -8.32 16.82
C ASP A 313 -24.75 -7.18 15.89
N TRP A 314 -23.72 -7.41 15.08
CA TRP A 314 -23.28 -6.48 14.02
C TRP A 314 -24.06 -6.59 12.71
N PHE A 315 -25.12 -7.39 12.65
CA PHE A 315 -25.91 -7.63 11.45
C PHE A 315 -25.10 -8.18 10.26
N ILE A 316 -23.97 -8.83 10.55
CA ILE A 316 -23.15 -9.49 9.54
C ILE A 316 -23.74 -10.87 9.22
N MET A 317 -24.10 -11.61 10.26
CA MET A 317 -24.95 -12.79 10.13
C MET A 317 -26.43 -12.41 10.28
N PRO A 318 -27.34 -13.06 9.54
CA PRO A 318 -28.75 -12.84 9.74
C PRO A 318 -29.21 -13.39 11.09
N ARG A 319 -30.30 -12.82 11.60
CA ARG A 319 -30.90 -13.28 12.86
C ARG A 319 -31.31 -14.76 12.78
N PRO A 320 -31.39 -15.47 13.91
CA PRO A 320 -31.84 -16.87 13.97
C PRO A 320 -33.22 -17.14 13.35
N SER A 321 -34.04 -16.10 13.11
CA SER A 321 -35.31 -16.22 12.41
C SER A 321 -35.17 -16.68 10.94
N ASN A 322 -34.03 -16.43 10.29
CA ASN A 322 -33.80 -16.84 8.91
C ASN A 322 -33.33 -18.30 8.84
N LYS A 323 -34.26 -19.24 8.98
CA LYS A 323 -33.97 -20.68 9.00
C LYS A 323 -33.21 -21.17 7.77
N ILE A 324 -33.59 -20.70 6.58
CA ILE A 324 -32.96 -21.09 5.30
C ILE A 324 -31.46 -20.78 5.30
N TRP A 325 -31.08 -19.60 5.80
CA TRP A 325 -29.67 -19.23 5.86
C TRP A 325 -28.90 -20.10 6.87
N TRP A 326 -29.48 -20.36 8.04
CA TRP A 326 -28.84 -21.15 9.10
C TRP A 326 -28.71 -22.64 8.74
N GLU A 327 -29.69 -23.20 8.02
CA GLU A 327 -29.62 -24.55 7.47
C GLU A 327 -28.48 -24.69 6.46
N ASN A 328 -28.37 -23.73 5.52
CA ASN A 328 -27.26 -23.68 4.57
C ASN A 328 -25.91 -23.51 5.27
N TYR A 329 -25.82 -22.59 6.25
CA TYR A 329 -24.61 -22.39 7.05
C TYR A 329 -24.18 -23.68 7.76
N ALA A 330 -25.11 -24.39 8.41
CA ALA A 330 -24.83 -25.64 9.11
C ALA A 330 -24.34 -26.74 8.16
N ALA A 331 -24.93 -26.83 6.96
CA ALA A 331 -24.47 -27.76 5.92
C ALA A 331 -23.03 -27.44 5.46
N TYR A 332 -22.71 -26.16 5.26
CA TYR A 332 -21.35 -25.74 4.91
C TYR A 332 -20.34 -25.97 6.03
N GLU A 333 -20.72 -25.69 7.28
CA GLU A 333 -19.89 -25.94 8.47
C GLU A 333 -19.57 -27.43 8.64
N ALA A 334 -20.56 -28.31 8.44
CA ALA A 334 -20.35 -29.76 8.46
C ALA A 334 -19.41 -30.21 7.32
N THR A 335 -19.58 -29.64 6.13
CA THR A 335 -18.74 -29.95 4.96
C THR A 335 -17.28 -29.53 5.18
N MET A 336 -17.06 -28.35 5.76
CA MET A 336 -15.71 -27.84 6.08
C MET A 336 -15.02 -28.69 7.15
N LYS A 337 -15.75 -29.15 8.17
CA LYS A 337 -15.21 -30.05 9.20
C LYS A 337 -14.79 -31.42 8.64
N ASN A 338 -15.52 -31.94 7.67
CA ASN A 338 -15.26 -33.25 7.07
C ASN A 338 -14.18 -33.23 5.99
N ASN A 339 -13.89 -32.07 5.37
CA ASN A 339 -12.90 -31.95 4.31
C ASN A 339 -11.92 -30.80 4.58
N PRO A 340 -11.04 -30.94 5.60
CA PRO A 340 -10.08 -29.92 5.96
C PRO A 340 -9.08 -29.63 4.82
N GLY A 341 -8.93 -30.53 3.83
CA GLY A 341 -8.01 -30.38 2.70
C GLY A 341 -8.31 -29.24 1.72
N ASN A 342 -9.48 -28.60 1.80
CA ASN A 342 -9.77 -27.37 1.05
C ASN A 342 -9.36 -26.08 1.80
N LEU A 343 -8.93 -26.24 3.06
CA LEU A 343 -8.12 -25.30 3.83
C LEU A 343 -6.71 -25.91 3.91
N GLY A 344 -5.82 -25.57 2.98
CA GLY A 344 -4.41 -25.96 3.07
C GLY A 344 -3.78 -25.64 4.45
N PRO A 345 -2.51 -26.03 4.68
CA PRO A 345 -1.81 -26.52 5.90
C PRO A 345 -2.09 -25.84 7.27
N TRP A 346 -3.33 -25.49 7.59
CA TRP A 346 -3.71 -24.71 8.77
C TRP A 346 -4.54 -25.48 9.78
N GLY A 347 -5.29 -26.52 9.35
CA GLY A 347 -5.94 -27.44 10.28
C GLY A 347 -4.93 -28.07 11.24
N GLU A 348 -3.81 -28.57 10.69
CA GLU A 348 -2.71 -29.16 11.48
C GLU A 348 -1.98 -28.13 12.37
N LEU A 349 -1.84 -26.89 11.90
CA LEU A 349 -1.11 -25.83 12.61
C LEU A 349 -1.94 -25.17 13.73
N LEU A 350 -3.27 -25.12 13.57
CA LEU A 350 -4.19 -24.66 14.62
C LEU A 350 -4.46 -25.75 15.65
N GLN A 351 -4.52 -27.01 15.21
CA GLN A 351 -4.63 -28.15 16.09
C GLN A 351 -3.36 -28.32 16.94
N GLY A 352 -2.17 -28.21 16.35
CA GLY A 352 -0.90 -28.24 17.11
C GLY A 352 -0.73 -27.06 18.07
N ALA A 353 -1.22 -25.86 17.73
CA ALA A 353 -1.20 -24.71 18.63
C ALA A 353 -2.22 -24.86 19.78
N HIS A 354 -3.41 -25.40 19.49
CA HIS A 354 -4.42 -25.66 20.51
C HIS A 354 -3.96 -26.74 21.50
N GLU A 355 -3.32 -27.81 21.00
CA GLU A 355 -2.71 -28.87 21.80
C GLU A 355 -1.53 -28.33 22.64
N ALA A 356 -0.67 -27.47 22.09
CA ALA A 356 0.42 -26.84 22.83
C ALA A 356 -0.07 -25.92 23.97
N TYR A 357 -1.17 -25.18 23.76
CA TYR A 357 -1.80 -24.35 24.80
C TYR A 357 -2.57 -25.19 25.84
N ALA A 358 -3.18 -26.31 25.44
CA ALA A 358 -3.90 -27.21 26.35
C ALA A 358 -2.95 -28.00 27.28
N LEU A 359 -1.69 -28.18 26.89
CA LEU A 359 -0.66 -28.87 27.69
C LEU A 359 0.10 -27.94 28.67
N GLN A 360 -0.07 -26.63 28.56
CA GLN A 360 0.65 -25.66 29.38
C GLN A 360 0.25 -25.59 30.89
N PRO A 361 -0.94 -26.05 31.34
CA PRO A 361 -1.24 -26.10 32.77
C PRO A 361 -0.58 -27.25 33.55
N LEU A 362 0.10 -28.21 32.89
CA LEU A 362 0.61 -29.43 33.54
C LEU A 362 2.12 -29.43 33.83
N LEU A 363 2.84 -28.33 33.56
CA LEU A 363 4.28 -28.19 33.87
C LEU A 363 4.59 -27.05 34.85
N GLY A 364 3.56 -26.51 35.51
CA GLY A 364 3.67 -25.40 36.47
C GLY A 364 3.48 -25.76 37.94
N SER A 365 3.53 -27.05 38.30
CA SER A 365 3.54 -27.48 39.70
C SER A 365 4.48 -28.67 39.88
N ASN A 366 5.74 -28.37 40.18
CA ASN A 366 6.60 -29.11 41.10
C ASN A 366 7.74 -28.21 41.54
#